data_AF-A0A5B9FMR1-F1
#
_entry.id   AF-A0A5B9FMR1-F1
#
_cell.length_a   1.000
_cell.length_b   1.000
_cell.length_c   1.000
_cell.angle_alpha   90.00
_cell.angle_beta   90.00
_cell.angle_gamma   90.00
#
_symmetry.space_group_name_H-M   'P 1'
#
loop_
_entity.id
_entity.type
_entity.pdbx_description
1 polymer ?
#
loop_
_entity_poly.entity_id
_entity_poly.type
_entity_poly.pdbx_seq_one_letter_code
_entity_poly.pdbx_strand_id
1 'polypeptide(L)'
;MKKLIYLCLALCMTTAISFAQKLTDKNLQGTWNVVAVDLLETEGIYLDLIKEDVVFSEEVKSQAPAETLEQAKASMAPTITMLKEMKMIITGNNVQQFIPGEEVNGVYTLVNENNKQMLKITYSDDTEDFVEVYMKEDKLYIDLEQDGLFIYKKG
;
A
#
# COMPACT_ATOMS: atom_id res chain seq x y z
N MET A 1 18.92 40.06 -41.53
CA MET A 1 17.88 40.40 -40.54
C MET A 1 17.22 39.10 -40.06
N LYS A 2 17.24 38.89 -38.74
CA LYS A 2 16.34 38.05 -37.90
C LYS A 2 16.17 36.57 -38.27
N LYS A 3 17.15 35.75 -37.85
CA LYS A 3 16.99 34.31 -37.59
C LYS A 3 16.45 34.13 -36.15
N LEU A 4 15.15 34.29 -36.02
CA LEU A 4 14.32 34.07 -34.82
C LEU A 4 13.07 33.46 -35.44
N ILE A 5 12.74 32.17 -35.33
CA ILE A 5 12.38 31.44 -34.12
C ILE A 5 12.34 29.95 -34.54
N TYR A 6 13.40 29.20 -34.25
CA TYR A 6 13.39 27.73 -34.26
C TYR A 6 13.22 27.22 -32.81
N LEU A 7 12.34 27.86 -32.04
CA LEU A 7 12.13 27.61 -30.60
C LEU A 7 10.83 26.82 -30.32
N CYS A 8 10.33 26.05 -31.30
CA CYS A 8 9.09 25.27 -31.16
C CYS A 8 9.27 23.75 -31.34
N LEU A 9 10.51 23.25 -31.42
CA LEU A 9 10.80 21.83 -31.67
C LEU A 9 11.72 21.18 -30.62
N ALA A 10 11.82 21.79 -29.44
CA ALA A 10 12.47 21.21 -28.26
C ALA A 10 11.47 20.90 -27.13
N LEU A 11 10.18 20.85 -27.44
CA LEU A 11 9.17 20.12 -26.65
C LEU A 11 9.18 18.64 -27.08
N CYS A 12 10.36 18.04 -27.17
CA CYS A 12 10.47 16.60 -27.05
C CYS A 12 10.04 16.30 -25.63
N MET A 13 8.75 15.99 -25.53
CA MET A 13 8.07 15.34 -24.44
C MET A 13 9.03 14.35 -23.79
N THR A 14 9.77 14.81 -22.79
CA THR A 14 10.23 13.93 -21.72
C THR A 14 8.96 13.62 -20.95
N THR A 15 8.12 12.76 -21.53
CA THR A 15 7.36 11.81 -20.74
C THR A 15 8.42 11.06 -19.95
N ALA A 16 8.80 11.65 -18.82
CA ALA A 16 9.49 10.95 -17.77
C ALA A 16 8.54 9.82 -17.44
N ILE A 17 8.82 8.65 -18.04
CA ILE A 17 8.34 7.38 -17.56
C ILE A 17 8.73 7.45 -16.10
N SER A 18 7.75 7.72 -15.25
CA SER A 18 7.91 7.61 -13.81
C SER A 18 8.13 6.13 -13.58
N PHE A 19 9.37 5.69 -13.79
CA PHE A 19 9.83 4.44 -13.23
C PHE A 19 9.55 4.62 -11.75
N ALA A 20 8.59 3.86 -11.23
CA ALA A 20 8.37 3.75 -9.81
C ALA A 20 9.76 3.59 -9.18
N GLN A 21 10.13 4.53 -8.32
CA GLN A 21 11.49 4.61 -7.80
C GLN A 21 11.86 3.25 -7.22
N LYS A 22 12.93 2.64 -7.73
CA LYS A 22 13.34 1.32 -7.26
C LYS A 22 13.57 1.41 -5.74
N LEU A 23 12.91 0.53 -4.99
CA LEU A 23 13.03 0.45 -3.54
C LEU A 23 14.41 -0.08 -3.22
N THR A 24 14.94 0.44 -2.14
CA THR A 24 16.19 -0.03 -1.56
C THR A 24 15.92 -0.49 -0.15
N ASP A 25 16.78 -1.34 0.40
CA ASP A 25 16.67 -1.77 1.81
C ASP A 25 16.60 -0.58 2.75
N LYS A 26 17.35 0.48 2.45
CA LYS A 26 17.34 1.74 3.21
C LYS A 26 15.96 2.39 3.27
N ASN A 27 15.17 2.29 2.20
CA ASN A 27 13.81 2.83 2.20
C ASN A 27 12.93 2.09 3.20
N LEU A 28 13.07 0.76 3.26
CA LEU A 28 12.24 -0.12 4.08
C LEU A 28 12.58 -0.12 5.58
N GLN A 29 13.81 0.21 5.99
CA GLN A 29 14.20 0.16 7.41
C GLN A 29 13.29 1.02 8.30
N GLY A 30 12.85 0.50 9.44
CA GLY A 30 12.08 1.23 10.45
C GLY A 30 10.75 0.56 10.82
N THR A 31 9.90 1.30 11.53
CA THR A 31 8.54 0.87 11.89
C THR A 31 7.54 1.48 10.93
N TRP A 32 6.62 0.66 10.44
CA TRP A 32 5.57 0.98 9.48
C TRP A 32 4.22 0.64 10.10
N ASN A 33 3.37 1.63 10.27
CA ASN A 33 2.03 1.46 10.83
C ASN A 33 1.01 1.47 9.68
N VAL A 34 0.00 0.60 9.73
CA VAL A 34 -1.07 0.63 8.74
C VAL A 34 -1.86 1.92 8.91
N VAL A 35 -2.11 2.62 7.80
CA VAL A 35 -2.86 3.88 7.78
C VAL A 35 -4.06 3.85 6.85
N ALA A 36 -4.09 2.90 5.93
CA ALA A 36 -5.23 2.63 5.08
C ALA A 36 -5.20 1.19 4.55
N VAL A 37 -6.37 0.66 4.21
CA VAL A 37 -6.53 -0.59 3.46
C VAL A 37 -7.47 -0.30 2.30
N ASP A 38 -7.01 -0.53 1.08
CA ASP A 38 -7.77 -0.33 -0.15
C ASP A 38 -8.26 -1.68 -0.68
N LEU A 39 -9.58 -1.89 -0.61
CA LEU A 39 -10.32 -3.04 -1.10
C LEU A 39 -11.33 -2.58 -2.16
N LEU A 40 -11.09 -1.45 -2.83
CA LEU A 40 -12.07 -0.88 -3.77
C LEU A 40 -12.29 -1.79 -4.98
N GLU A 41 -11.27 -2.50 -5.43
CA GLU A 41 -11.36 -3.41 -6.57
C GLU A 41 -12.04 -4.75 -6.23
N THR A 42 -11.91 -5.22 -4.99
CA THR A 42 -12.42 -6.53 -4.55
C THR A 42 -13.76 -6.43 -3.83
N GLU A 43 -13.90 -5.49 -2.89
CA GLU A 43 -15.07 -5.34 -2.01
C GLU A 43 -15.78 -3.99 -2.17
N GLY A 44 -15.24 -3.07 -2.99
CA GLY A 44 -15.78 -1.73 -3.14
C GLY A 44 -15.63 -0.86 -1.89
N ILE A 45 -14.63 -1.14 -1.04
CA ILE A 45 -14.42 -0.47 0.25
C ILE A 45 -12.99 0.07 0.36
N TYR A 46 -12.84 1.27 0.91
CA TYR A 46 -11.57 1.82 1.35
C TYR A 46 -11.67 2.20 2.83
N LEU A 47 -10.73 1.72 3.64
CA LEU A 47 -10.65 2.00 5.07
C LEU A 47 -9.59 3.08 5.31
N ASP A 48 -9.99 4.25 5.82
CA ASP A 48 -9.09 5.32 6.26
C ASP A 48 -8.89 5.20 7.78
N LEU A 49 -7.77 4.59 8.19
CA LEU A 49 -7.50 4.34 9.61
C LEU A 49 -7.07 5.61 10.36
N ILE A 50 -6.62 6.65 9.64
CA ILE A 50 -6.26 7.94 10.24
C ILE A 50 -7.52 8.73 10.58
N LYS A 51 -8.49 8.76 9.64
CA LYS A 51 -9.77 9.46 9.85
C LYS A 51 -10.83 8.60 10.55
N GLU A 52 -10.55 7.31 10.72
CA GLU A 52 -11.51 6.32 11.23
C GLU A 52 -12.79 6.29 10.40
N ASP A 53 -12.63 6.31 9.07
CA ASP A 53 -13.74 6.37 8.12
C ASP A 53 -13.70 5.20 7.12
N VAL A 54 -14.87 4.88 6.58
CA VAL A 54 -15.07 3.89 5.53
C VAL A 54 -15.62 4.61 4.30
N VAL A 55 -14.91 4.49 3.19
CA VAL A 55 -15.31 5.05 1.90
C VAL A 55 -15.78 3.91 1.01
N PHE A 56 -17.01 4.01 0.54
CA PHE A 56 -17.57 3.06 -0.41
C PHE A 56 -17.34 3.51 -1.85
N SER A 57 -17.22 2.55 -2.76
CA SER A 57 -17.22 2.80 -4.20
C SER A 57 -18.57 3.38 -4.66
N GLU A 58 -18.57 4.05 -5.82
CA GLU A 58 -19.81 4.61 -6.38
C GLU A 58 -20.83 3.51 -6.73
N GLU A 59 -20.34 2.32 -7.11
CA GLU A 59 -21.20 1.17 -7.34
C GLU A 59 -21.96 0.78 -6.07
N VAL A 60 -21.25 0.57 -4.95
CA VAL A 60 -21.87 0.24 -3.66
C VAL A 60 -22.84 1.34 -3.21
N LYS A 61 -22.46 2.61 -3.37
CA LYS A 61 -23.35 3.74 -3.04
C LYS A 61 -24.62 3.77 -3.87
N SER A 62 -24.56 3.34 -5.14
CA SER A 62 -25.72 3.32 -6.02
C SER A 62 -26.69 2.18 -5.70
N GLN A 63 -26.21 1.13 -5.02
CA GLN A 63 -26.97 -0.08 -4.72
C GLN A 63 -27.59 -0.07 -3.31
N ALA A 64 -27.08 0.77 -2.40
CA ALA A 64 -27.53 0.79 -1.01
C ALA A 64 -28.02 2.19 -0.58
N PRO A 65 -29.13 2.27 0.20
CA PRO A 65 -29.54 3.51 0.84
C PRO A 65 -28.46 4.05 1.78
N ALA A 66 -28.39 5.38 1.94
CA ALA A 66 -27.41 6.03 2.82
C ALA A 66 -27.45 5.50 4.26
N GLU A 67 -28.63 5.19 4.81
CA GLU A 67 -28.77 4.62 6.15
C GLU A 67 -28.07 3.25 6.28
N THR A 68 -28.17 2.40 5.26
CA THR A 68 -27.49 1.10 5.24
C THR A 68 -25.97 1.27 5.20
N LEU A 69 -25.48 2.24 4.43
CA LEU A 69 -24.05 2.54 4.37
C LEU A 69 -23.51 3.03 5.72
N GLU A 70 -24.24 3.91 6.40
CA GLU A 70 -23.85 4.40 7.73
C GLU A 70 -23.84 3.26 8.77
N GLN A 71 -24.81 2.35 8.71
CA GLN A 71 -24.81 1.14 9.55
C GLN A 71 -23.59 0.24 9.24
N ALA A 72 -23.23 0.09 7.97
CA ALA A 72 -22.03 -0.65 7.57
C ALA A 72 -20.74 0.03 8.04
N LYS A 73 -20.67 1.37 8.03
CA LYS A 73 -19.52 2.08 8.62
C LYS A 73 -19.38 1.77 10.10
N ALA A 74 -20.49 1.84 10.84
CA ALA A 74 -20.50 1.57 12.27
C ALA A 74 -20.09 0.13 12.60
N SER A 75 -20.49 -0.85 11.78
CA SER A 75 -20.09 -2.25 11.98
C SER A 75 -18.62 -2.52 11.69
N MET A 76 -17.94 -1.66 10.91
CA MET A 76 -16.51 -1.77 10.60
C MET A 76 -15.60 -1.11 11.64
N ALA A 77 -16.13 -0.34 12.59
CA ALA A 77 -15.33 0.33 13.61
C ALA A 77 -14.40 -0.60 14.42
N PRO A 78 -14.82 -1.83 14.82
CA PRO A 78 -13.92 -2.78 15.46
C PRO A 78 -12.77 -3.22 14.55
N THR A 79 -13.05 -3.44 13.26
CA THR A 79 -12.05 -3.80 12.26
C THR A 79 -11.02 -2.68 12.10
N ILE A 80 -11.45 -1.43 11.98
CA ILE A 80 -10.54 -0.27 11.92
C ILE A 80 -9.67 -0.21 13.18
N THR A 81 -10.26 -0.43 14.36
CA THR A 81 -9.52 -0.43 15.63
C THR A 81 -8.43 -1.49 15.64
N MET A 82 -8.76 -2.71 15.22
CA MET A 82 -7.80 -3.82 15.12
C MET A 82 -6.69 -3.52 14.10
N LEU A 83 -7.03 -3.02 12.91
CA LEU A 83 -6.06 -2.71 11.86
C LEU A 83 -5.08 -1.61 12.29
N LYS A 84 -5.51 -0.64 13.12
CA LYS A 84 -4.62 0.41 13.66
C LYS A 84 -3.53 -0.13 14.59
N GLU A 85 -3.74 -1.29 15.18
CA GLU A 85 -2.72 -1.95 16.02
C GLU A 85 -1.69 -2.70 15.18
N MET A 86 -1.99 -2.97 13.90
CA MET A 86 -1.06 -3.64 13.00
C MET A 86 0.12 -2.75 12.65
N LYS A 87 1.32 -3.34 12.71
CA LYS A 87 2.55 -2.68 12.29
C LYS A 87 3.56 -3.71 11.79
N MET A 88 4.47 -3.23 10.97
CA MET A 88 5.61 -3.98 10.48
C MET A 88 6.90 -3.27 10.89
N ILE A 89 7.87 -4.02 11.41
CA ILE A 89 9.19 -3.51 11.77
C ILE A 89 10.22 -4.20 10.87
N ILE A 90 11.03 -3.41 10.19
CA ILE A 90 12.09 -3.90 9.32
C ILE A 90 13.45 -3.43 9.87
N THR A 91 14.33 -4.38 10.20
CA THR A 91 15.68 -4.12 10.69
C THR A 91 16.69 -5.06 10.02
N GLY A 92 17.61 -4.50 9.25
CA GLY A 92 18.46 -5.29 8.37
C GLY A 92 17.61 -5.99 7.33
N ASN A 93 17.73 -7.31 7.25
CA ASN A 93 16.89 -8.19 6.43
C ASN A 93 15.74 -8.84 7.22
N ASN A 94 15.58 -8.55 8.51
CA ASN A 94 14.50 -9.12 9.32
C ASN A 94 13.23 -8.28 9.16
N VAL A 95 12.10 -8.98 9.04
CA VAL A 95 10.75 -8.41 9.10
C VAL A 95 10.02 -9.01 10.28
N GLN A 96 9.37 -8.15 11.07
CA GLN A 96 8.52 -8.53 12.19
C GLN A 96 7.16 -7.87 11.97
N GLN A 97 6.12 -8.67 11.86
CA GLN A 97 4.74 -8.22 11.71
C GLN A 97 4.01 -8.42 13.04
N PHE A 98 3.36 -7.37 13.52
CA PHE A 98 2.50 -7.43 14.68
C PHE A 98 1.06 -7.36 14.18
N ILE A 99 0.30 -8.41 14.47
CA ILE A 99 -1.12 -8.52 14.18
C ILE A 99 -1.80 -8.76 15.54
N PRO A 100 -2.97 -8.17 15.84
CA PRO A 100 -3.60 -8.41 17.15
C PRO A 100 -3.79 -9.90 17.45
N GLY A 101 -3.09 -10.39 18.47
CA GLY A 101 -3.08 -11.80 18.87
C GLY A 101 -1.96 -12.65 18.29
N GLU A 102 -1.15 -12.12 17.36
CA GLU A 102 -0.10 -12.86 16.67
C GLU A 102 1.14 -11.99 16.39
N GLU A 103 2.31 -12.60 16.45
CA GLU A 103 3.55 -11.97 16.02
C GLU A 103 4.26 -12.91 15.05
N VAL A 104 4.49 -12.42 13.84
CA VAL A 104 5.10 -13.18 12.75
C VAL A 104 6.47 -12.61 12.46
N ASN A 105 7.48 -13.48 12.43
CA ASN A 105 8.86 -13.10 12.17
C ASN A 105 9.36 -13.80 10.91
N GLY A 106 10.10 -13.07 10.08
CA GLY A 106 10.69 -13.61 8.86
C GLY A 106 11.91 -12.84 8.40
N VAL A 107 12.52 -13.34 7.34
CA VAL A 107 13.60 -12.67 6.62
C VAL A 107 13.09 -12.28 5.25
N TYR A 108 13.32 -11.03 4.85
CA TYR A 108 12.88 -10.55 3.54
C TYR A 108 14.04 -10.42 2.55
N THR A 109 13.71 -10.52 1.27
CA THR A 109 14.55 -10.05 0.16
C THR A 109 13.71 -9.24 -0.83
N LEU A 110 14.31 -8.19 -1.41
CA LEU A 110 13.70 -7.43 -2.50
C LEU A 110 14.13 -8.01 -3.85
N VAL A 111 13.16 -8.41 -4.65
CA VAL A 111 13.40 -8.95 -6.00
C VAL A 111 12.56 -8.19 -7.03
N ASN A 112 13.01 -8.21 -8.28
CA ASN A 112 12.29 -7.61 -9.39
C ASN A 112 11.69 -8.74 -10.24
N GLU A 113 10.38 -8.78 -10.38
CA GLU A 113 9.67 -9.73 -11.25
C GLU A 113 8.64 -9.00 -12.10
N ASN A 114 8.57 -9.30 -13.40
CA ASN A 114 7.59 -8.69 -14.32
C ASN A 114 7.54 -7.15 -14.26
N ASN A 115 8.70 -6.51 -14.06
CA ASN A 115 8.86 -5.05 -13.85
C ASN A 115 8.22 -4.48 -12.57
N LYS A 116 7.79 -5.35 -11.65
CA LYS A 116 7.32 -5.01 -10.31
C LYS A 116 8.39 -5.35 -9.28
N GLN A 117 8.36 -4.65 -8.16
CA GLN A 117 9.17 -4.99 -7.01
C GLN A 117 8.36 -5.87 -6.08
N MET A 118 8.99 -6.96 -5.66
CA MET A 118 8.37 -7.98 -4.83
C MET A 118 9.16 -8.09 -3.54
N LEU A 119 8.44 -8.17 -2.43
CA LEU A 119 8.97 -8.53 -1.13
C LEU A 119 8.78 -10.04 -0.97
N LYS A 120 9.88 -10.79 -1.07
CA LYS A 120 9.89 -12.21 -0.73
C LYS A 120 10.19 -12.35 0.75
N ILE A 121 9.27 -12.91 1.53
CA ILE A 121 9.45 -13.16 2.96
C ILE A 121 9.56 -14.66 3.18
N THR A 122 10.58 -15.11 3.90
CA THR A 122 10.69 -16.48 4.40
C THR A 122 10.48 -16.48 5.90
N TYR A 123 9.48 -17.21 6.38
CA TYR A 123 9.13 -17.31 7.79
C TYR A 123 9.90 -18.42 8.50
N SER A 124 9.79 -18.49 9.83
CA SER A 124 10.52 -19.46 10.65
C SER A 124 10.14 -20.93 10.42
N ASP A 125 8.98 -21.18 9.81
CA ASP A 125 8.48 -22.51 9.44
C ASP A 125 8.80 -22.88 7.98
N ASP A 126 9.72 -22.13 7.35
CA ASP A 126 10.14 -22.26 5.95
C ASP A 126 9.03 -21.98 4.92
N THR A 127 7.87 -21.46 5.35
CA THR A 127 6.87 -20.93 4.42
C THR A 127 7.37 -19.63 3.80
N GLU A 128 6.93 -19.35 2.58
CA GLU A 128 7.32 -18.17 1.84
C GLU A 128 6.09 -17.38 1.39
N ASP A 129 6.14 -16.07 1.58
CA ASP A 129 5.20 -15.12 0.99
C ASP A 129 5.89 -14.27 -0.08
N PHE A 130 5.11 -13.85 -1.06
CA PHE A 130 5.59 -13.10 -2.20
C PHE A 130 4.58 -12.01 -2.56
N VAL A 131 4.89 -10.78 -2.15
CA VAL A 131 3.92 -9.67 -2.23
C VAL A 131 4.50 -8.51 -3.03
N GLU A 132 3.67 -7.86 -3.85
CA GLU A 132 4.12 -6.66 -4.56
C GLU A 132 4.29 -5.50 -3.58
N VAL A 133 5.38 -4.74 -3.76
CA VAL A 133 5.73 -3.64 -2.88
C VAL A 133 6.20 -2.42 -3.66
N TYR A 134 5.69 -1.25 -3.30
CA TYR A 134 6.11 0.02 -3.89
C TYR A 134 5.96 1.18 -2.91
N MET A 135 6.66 2.29 -3.18
CA MET A 135 6.53 3.52 -2.41
C MET A 135 5.85 4.60 -3.25
N LYS A 136 4.91 5.32 -2.65
CA LYS A 136 4.26 6.49 -3.24
C LYS A 136 3.95 7.48 -2.12
N GLU A 137 4.26 8.75 -2.32
CA GLU A 137 3.95 9.82 -1.35
C GLU A 137 4.41 9.51 0.09
N ASP A 138 5.65 9.02 0.24
CA ASP A 138 6.25 8.62 1.52
C ASP A 138 5.49 7.52 2.29
N LYS A 139 4.64 6.76 1.60
CA LYS A 139 3.95 5.58 2.12
C LYS A 139 4.43 4.33 1.41
N LEU A 140 4.46 3.24 2.15
CA LEU A 140 4.74 1.91 1.64
C LEU A 140 3.41 1.23 1.31
N TYR A 141 3.32 0.69 0.11
CA TYR A 141 2.17 -0.03 -0.39
C TYR A 141 2.56 -1.49 -0.51
N ILE A 142 1.77 -2.38 0.09
CA ILE A 142 1.92 -3.84 -0.01
C ILE A 142 0.61 -4.38 -0.59
N ASP A 143 0.69 -4.93 -1.78
CA ASP A 143 -0.44 -5.50 -2.49
C ASP A 143 -0.50 -7.01 -2.21
N LEU A 144 -1.57 -7.41 -1.51
CA LEU A 144 -1.87 -8.80 -1.18
C LEU A 144 -2.91 -9.39 -2.14
N GLU A 145 -3.07 -8.79 -3.32
CA GLU A 145 -4.02 -9.18 -4.35
C GLU A 145 -5.47 -9.19 -3.83
N GLN A 146 -6.01 -10.39 -3.56
CA GLN A 146 -7.40 -10.56 -3.13
C GLN A 146 -7.66 -10.02 -1.72
N ASP A 147 -6.62 -10.02 -0.87
CA ASP A 147 -6.72 -9.51 0.50
C ASP A 147 -6.58 -7.99 0.58
N GLY A 148 -6.36 -7.34 -0.56
CA GLY A 148 -6.33 -5.90 -0.72
C GLY A 148 -4.95 -5.26 -0.61
N LEU A 149 -4.95 -3.95 -0.79
CA LEU A 149 -3.76 -3.13 -0.79
C LEU A 149 -3.58 -2.44 0.56
N PHE A 150 -2.59 -2.88 1.32
CA PHE A 150 -2.25 -2.31 2.62
C PHE A 150 -1.31 -1.12 2.44
N ILE A 151 -1.67 -0.01 3.05
CA ILE A 151 -0.95 1.25 2.96
C ILE A 151 -0.38 1.58 4.33
N TYR A 152 0.94 1.68 4.39
CA TYR A 152 1.69 1.93 5.61
C TYR A 152 2.34 3.31 5.60
N LYS A 153 2.42 3.90 6.78
CA LYS A 153 3.22 5.10 7.03
C LYS A 153 4.31 4.81 8.04
N LYS A 154 5.48 5.36 7.77
CA LYS A 154 6.62 5.26 8.68
C LYS A 154 6.29 5.98 10.00
N GLY A 155 6.52 5.29 11.12
CA GLY A 155 6.38 5.80 12.49
C GLY A 155 7.55 6.65 12.95
#